data_AF-A0A8C3P9I4-F1
#
_entry.id   AF-A0A8C3P9I4-F1
#
_cell.length_a   1.000
_cell.length_b   1.000
_cell.length_c   1.000
_cell.angle_alpha   90.00
_cell.angle_beta   90.00
_cell.angle_gamma   90.00
#
_symmetry.space_group_name_H-M   'P 1'
#
loop_
_entity.id
_entity.type
_entity.pdbx_description
1 polymer ?
#
loop_
_entity_poly.entity_id
_entity_poly.type
_entity_poly.pdbx_seq_one_letter_code
_entity_poly.pdbx_strand_id
1 'polypeptide(L)'
;MDRHVPMHALPEEIQKMSRDETVCKYCGVSYLILHEFKLMEDKVKAMEKEMKFYEGSVEREKRLQAQLQCLSRDFEQCTADSESKTERINNLTVQLKDKQNELQNLNEALRCFQEEKEVAYKKLQLFRKRLENHRLTLSKTLSLLPFIRRELVSIKEIASNKIDNWTLLREEIVLQIKTISKDASTEVSRLNQRLAEFQTDKVSLQEEVKHLKLVSDAVELKSQQLQTSLQQENELQNRCHELQKETLDLANQVETIGLKFQKATAEMGHYKKLLMMKSKEVDICQSELQKLEYENGMSKSRLTKDLKEKEESLLVCQQVCKRLQEEVAEKERQEEDLKRRTSCSECELETIKTLLRQREEEVVMLKQERELMQISHQNKTEQLQEALRQKLLNEDNWREKIMRQWRTGDHDWNFQRGEEN
;
A
#
# COMPACT_ATOMS: atom_id res chain seq x y z
N MET A 1 55.76 30.48 92.09
CA MET A 1 55.62 29.05 92.42
C MET A 1 54.53 28.94 93.46
N ASP A 2 53.28 28.76 93.03
CA ASP A 2 52.17 28.51 93.95
C ASP A 2 52.38 27.16 94.62
N ARG A 3 52.51 27.18 95.95
CA ARG A 3 52.59 25.97 96.75
C ARG A 3 51.22 25.29 96.66
N HIS A 4 51.18 24.11 96.04
CA HIS A 4 49.96 23.31 95.99
C HIS A 4 49.52 22.98 97.43
N VAL A 5 48.36 23.48 97.84
CA VAL A 5 47.74 23.16 99.13
C VAL A 5 46.86 21.92 98.92
N PRO A 6 47.10 20.81 99.61
CA PRO A 6 46.27 19.62 99.48
C PRO A 6 44.81 19.94 99.84
N MET A 7 43.85 19.61 98.95
CA MET A 7 42.42 19.93 99.15
C MET A 7 41.76 19.14 100.30
N HIS A 8 42.43 18.13 100.85
CA HIS A 8 41.97 17.40 102.04
C HIS A 8 43.11 17.35 103.05
N ALA A 9 42.87 17.84 104.26
CA ALA A 9 43.80 17.69 105.38
C ALA A 9 43.85 16.22 105.81
N LEU A 10 45.05 15.73 106.15
CA LEU A 10 45.22 14.37 106.68
C LEU A 10 44.36 14.20 107.95
N PRO A 11 43.72 13.03 108.15
CA PRO A 11 42.98 12.71 109.38
C PRO A 11 43.79 13.02 110.64
N GLU A 12 43.13 13.47 111.71
CA GLU A 12 43.78 13.94 112.94
C GLU A 12 44.70 12.87 113.58
N GLU A 13 44.40 11.60 113.36
CA GLU A 13 45.17 10.45 113.84
C GLU A 13 46.59 10.42 113.25
N ILE A 14 46.74 10.91 112.02
CA ILE A 14 48.03 10.88 111.30
C ILE A 14 48.87 12.13 111.64
N GLN A 15 48.23 13.26 111.89
CA GLN A 15 48.92 14.50 112.29
C GLN A 15 49.55 14.42 113.69
N LYS A 16 49.03 13.54 114.56
CA LYS A 16 49.50 13.34 115.95
C LYS A 16 50.53 12.20 116.10
N MET A 17 50.88 11.47 115.04
CA MET A 17 51.91 10.43 115.06
C MET A 17 53.33 11.01 115.02
N SER A 18 54.29 10.34 115.65
CA SER A 18 55.70 10.77 115.63
C SER A 18 56.34 10.52 114.25
N ARG A 19 57.34 11.33 113.88
CA ARG A 19 57.97 11.26 112.54
C ARG A 19 58.62 9.89 112.25
N ASP A 20 59.05 9.17 113.28
CA ASP A 20 59.68 7.86 113.16
C ASP A 20 58.67 6.72 112.89
N GLU A 21 57.37 6.98 113.05
CA GLU A 21 56.28 6.02 112.82
C GLU A 21 55.67 6.15 111.42
N THR A 22 55.81 7.32 110.79
CA THR A 22 55.27 7.62 109.46
C THR A 22 56.29 7.44 108.33
N VAL A 23 57.52 7.06 108.67
CA VAL A 23 58.65 6.89 107.74
C VAL A 23 59.24 5.49 107.87
N CYS A 24 59.59 4.85 106.74
CA CYS A 24 60.21 3.54 106.75
C CYS A 24 61.64 3.58 107.31
N LYS A 25 61.92 2.78 108.35
CA LYS A 25 63.24 2.72 109.03
C LYS A 25 64.41 2.22 108.15
N TYR A 26 64.14 1.62 107.00
CA TYR A 26 65.17 1.08 106.09
C TYR A 26 65.47 1.99 104.89
N CYS A 27 64.49 2.74 104.37
CA CYS A 27 64.67 3.55 103.16
C CYS A 27 64.33 5.04 103.33
N GLY A 28 63.84 5.47 104.50
CA GLY A 28 63.60 6.89 104.80
C GLY A 28 62.42 7.54 104.07
N VAL A 29 61.62 6.77 103.34
CA VAL A 29 60.44 7.27 102.59
C VAL A 29 59.22 7.30 103.51
N SER A 30 58.43 8.39 103.45
CA SER A 30 57.16 8.52 104.16
C SER A 30 56.10 7.58 103.57
N TYR A 31 55.43 6.80 104.42
CA TYR A 31 54.33 5.91 104.02
C TYR A 31 53.15 6.66 103.39
N LEU A 32 52.97 7.95 103.73
CA LEU A 32 51.94 8.81 103.15
C LEU A 32 52.26 9.17 101.69
N ILE A 33 53.52 9.55 101.43
CA ILE A 33 54.00 9.83 100.07
C ILE A 33 53.90 8.56 99.21
N LEU A 34 54.26 7.39 99.77
CA LEU A 34 54.12 6.11 99.07
C LEU A 34 52.66 5.77 98.74
N HIS A 35 51.71 6.05 99.65
CA HIS A 35 50.29 5.85 99.40
C HIS A 35 49.75 6.79 98.32
N GLU A 36 50.15 8.06 98.31
CA GLU A 36 49.78 9.02 97.27
C GLU A 36 50.33 8.62 95.90
N PHE A 37 51.59 8.16 95.82
CA PHE A 37 52.15 7.61 94.58
C PHE A 37 51.38 6.38 94.11
N LYS A 38 50.99 5.49 95.02
CA LYS A 38 50.20 4.30 94.67
C LYS A 38 48.80 4.64 94.19
N LEU A 39 48.14 5.60 94.84
CA LEU A 39 46.84 6.12 94.40
C LEU A 39 46.93 6.78 93.01
N MET A 40 48.00 7.53 92.75
CA MET A 40 48.25 8.12 91.43
C MET A 40 48.57 7.06 90.38
N GLU A 41 49.35 6.04 90.72
CA GLU A 41 49.63 4.90 89.84
C GLU A 41 48.35 4.13 89.49
N ASP A 42 47.47 3.89 90.46
CA ASP A 42 46.18 3.24 90.24
C ASP A 42 45.23 4.10 89.39
N LYS A 43 45.22 5.43 89.60
CA LYS A 43 44.48 6.39 88.74
C LYS A 43 45.02 6.42 87.32
N VAL A 44 46.34 6.41 87.13
CA VAL A 44 46.97 6.36 85.81
C VAL A 44 46.62 5.04 85.12
N LYS A 45 46.69 3.90 85.82
CA LYS A 45 46.25 2.60 85.29
C LYS A 45 44.77 2.58 84.92
N ALA A 46 43.91 3.26 85.69
CA ALA A 46 42.49 3.39 85.36
C ALA A 46 42.29 4.25 84.10
N MET A 47 42.94 5.42 84.02
CA MET A 47 42.91 6.30 82.84
C MET A 47 43.48 5.61 81.59
N GLU A 48 44.56 4.81 81.71
CA GLU A 48 45.12 4.04 80.59
C GLU A 48 44.14 2.98 80.08
N LYS A 49 43.37 2.34 80.97
CA LYS A 49 42.31 1.40 80.56
C LYS A 49 41.17 2.11 79.85
N GLU A 50 40.75 3.28 80.34
CA GLU A 50 39.73 4.10 79.69
C GLU A 50 40.21 4.63 78.33
N MET A 51 41.46 5.10 78.23
CA MET A 51 42.05 5.57 76.98
C MET A 51 42.09 4.47 75.92
N LYS A 52 42.53 3.26 76.28
CA LYS A 52 42.50 2.09 75.39
C LYS A 52 41.07 1.72 74.95
N PHE A 53 40.08 1.87 75.83
CA PHE A 53 38.67 1.65 75.49
C PHE A 53 38.15 2.72 74.50
N TYR A 54 38.51 3.99 74.70
CA TYR A 54 38.12 5.09 73.81
C TYR A 54 38.80 5.00 72.45
N GLU A 55 40.10 4.67 72.39
CA GLU A 55 40.80 4.34 71.14
C GLU A 55 39.99 3.29 70.36
N GLY A 56 39.76 2.11 70.96
CA GLY A 56 39.01 1.04 70.31
C GLY A 56 37.59 1.42 69.88
N SER A 57 36.97 2.41 70.54
CA SER A 57 35.68 2.97 70.15
C SER A 57 35.79 3.91 68.95
N VAL A 58 36.83 4.74 68.89
CA VAL A 58 37.15 5.58 67.73
C VAL A 58 37.46 4.70 66.50
N GLU A 59 38.20 3.60 66.64
CA GLU A 59 38.41 2.68 65.51
C GLU A 59 37.13 1.96 65.06
N ARG A 60 36.23 1.61 66.00
CA ARG A 60 34.90 1.07 65.64
C ARG A 60 34.08 2.09 64.87
N GLU A 61 34.04 3.34 65.33
CA GLU A 61 33.30 4.41 64.67
C GLU A 61 33.85 4.68 63.26
N LYS A 62 35.18 4.75 63.11
CA LYS A 62 35.82 4.87 61.78
C LYS A 62 35.44 3.73 60.84
N ARG A 63 35.40 2.49 61.34
CA ARG A 63 34.96 1.32 60.54
C ARG A 63 33.49 1.42 60.16
N LEU A 64 32.61 1.78 61.09
CA LEU A 64 31.18 1.95 60.82
C LEU A 64 30.93 3.09 59.82
N GLN A 65 31.65 4.20 59.93
CA GLN A 65 31.56 5.32 58.99
C GLN A 65 32.00 4.91 57.58
N ALA A 66 33.10 4.14 57.46
CA ALA A 66 33.54 3.61 56.18
C ALA A 66 32.52 2.62 55.58
N GLN A 67 31.92 1.76 56.41
CA GLN A 67 30.85 0.85 55.99
C GLN A 67 29.60 1.60 55.51
N LEU A 68 29.18 2.65 56.24
CA LEU A 68 28.06 3.51 55.84
C LEU A 68 28.32 4.22 54.51
N GLN A 69 29.54 4.72 54.30
CA GLN A 69 29.93 5.33 53.02
C GLN A 69 29.98 4.33 51.87
N CYS A 70 30.35 3.07 52.14
CA CYS A 70 30.27 2.00 51.14
C CYS A 70 28.81 1.71 50.78
N LEU A 71 27.97 1.48 51.80
CA LEU A 71 26.55 1.19 51.63
C LEU A 71 25.79 2.34 50.94
N SER A 72 26.11 3.61 51.22
CA SER A 72 25.50 4.77 50.55
C SER A 72 25.81 4.77 49.06
N ARG A 73 27.06 4.51 48.67
CA ARG A 73 27.44 4.41 47.26
C ARG A 73 26.76 3.25 46.56
N ASP A 74 26.69 2.10 47.22
CA ASP A 74 26.00 0.92 46.67
C ASP A 74 24.50 1.20 46.48
N PHE A 75 23.87 1.91 47.43
CA PHE A 75 22.48 2.35 47.33
C PHE A 75 22.27 3.33 46.17
N GLU A 76 23.12 4.36 46.05
CA GLU A 76 23.07 5.33 44.94
C GLU A 76 23.20 4.63 43.58
N GLN A 77 24.15 3.69 43.46
CA GLN A 77 24.30 2.90 42.24
C GLN A 77 23.06 2.07 41.93
N CYS A 78 22.49 1.40 42.94
CA CYS A 78 21.27 0.62 42.78
C CYS A 78 20.08 1.49 42.37
N THR A 79 19.96 2.70 42.94
CA THR A 79 18.91 3.65 42.55
C THR A 79 19.05 4.08 41.10
N ALA A 80 20.25 4.48 40.66
CA ALA A 80 20.50 4.87 39.27
C ALA A 80 20.24 3.72 38.28
N ASP A 81 20.65 2.49 38.63
CA ASP A 81 20.38 1.29 37.83
C ASP A 81 18.87 1.02 37.73
N SER A 82 18.12 1.21 38.83
CA SER A 82 16.66 1.02 38.85
C SER A 82 15.93 2.07 38.01
N GLU A 83 16.38 3.33 38.05
CA GLU A 83 15.83 4.43 37.26
C GLU A 83 16.10 4.18 35.77
N SER A 84 17.32 3.80 35.40
CA SER A 84 17.69 3.44 34.03
C SER A 84 16.84 2.28 33.49
N LYS A 85 16.62 1.24 34.30
CA LYS A 85 15.75 0.11 33.93
C LYS A 85 14.30 0.56 33.75
N THR A 86 13.80 1.44 34.62
CA THR A 86 12.44 1.98 34.54
C THR A 86 12.24 2.82 33.28
N GLU A 87 13.21 3.69 32.95
CA GLU A 87 13.21 4.49 31.73
C GLU A 87 13.19 3.59 30.48
N ARG A 88 14.00 2.52 30.48
CA ARG A 88 14.02 1.54 29.40
C ARG A 88 12.68 0.81 29.25
N ILE A 89 12.05 0.42 30.36
CA ILE A 89 10.72 -0.22 30.35
C ILE A 89 9.66 0.74 29.80
N ASN A 90 9.67 2.00 30.21
CA ASN A 90 8.75 3.01 29.70
C ASN A 90 8.90 3.20 28.19
N ASN A 91 10.14 3.34 27.71
CA ASN A 91 10.43 3.46 26.28
C ASN A 91 9.95 2.24 25.48
N LEU A 92 10.19 1.02 25.98
CA LEU A 92 9.70 -0.22 25.36
C LEU A 92 8.17 -0.30 25.39
N THR A 93 7.53 0.18 26.45
CA THR A 93 6.06 0.20 26.58
C THR A 93 5.43 1.12 25.55
N VAL A 94 6.00 2.30 25.32
CA VAL A 94 5.55 3.22 24.26
C VAL A 94 5.71 2.57 22.89
N GLN A 95 6.89 2.02 22.58
CA GLN A 95 7.12 1.33 21.30
C GLN A 95 6.16 0.16 21.07
N LEU A 96 5.89 -0.64 22.11
CA LEU A 96 4.94 -1.74 22.03
C LEU A 96 3.53 -1.22 21.69
N LYS A 97 3.11 -0.12 22.33
CA LYS A 97 1.81 0.49 22.09
C LYS A 97 1.70 1.07 20.68
N ASP A 98 2.75 1.70 20.18
CA ASP A 98 2.81 2.18 18.81
C ASP A 98 2.69 1.03 17.81
N LYS A 99 3.43 -0.07 18.02
CA LYS A 99 3.30 -1.28 17.20
C LYS A 99 1.93 -1.94 17.29
N GLN A 100 1.30 -1.91 18.45
CA GLN A 100 -0.07 -2.40 18.62
C GLN A 100 -1.07 -1.56 17.82
N ASN A 101 -0.92 -0.22 17.82
CA ASN A 101 -1.75 0.68 17.04
C ASN A 101 -1.53 0.49 15.52
N GLU A 102 -0.28 0.35 15.08
CA GLU A 102 0.06 0.05 13.69
C GLU A 102 -0.62 -1.26 13.22
N LEU A 103 -0.55 -2.32 14.03
CA LEU A 103 -1.20 -3.60 13.73
C LEU A 103 -2.73 -3.47 13.66
N GLN A 104 -3.33 -2.68 14.54
CA GLN A 104 -4.77 -2.43 14.50
C GLN A 104 -5.16 -1.72 13.19
N ASN A 105 -4.44 -0.66 12.82
CA ASN A 105 -4.69 0.08 11.58
C ASN A 105 -4.54 -0.81 10.34
N LEU A 106 -3.52 -1.67 10.30
CA LEU A 106 -3.32 -2.63 9.22
C LEU A 106 -4.46 -3.66 9.14
N ASN A 107 -4.96 -4.15 10.27
CA ASN A 107 -6.11 -5.06 10.29
C ASN A 107 -7.39 -4.39 9.79
N GLU A 108 -7.62 -3.12 10.15
CA GLU A 108 -8.76 -2.35 9.65
C GLU A 108 -8.67 -2.15 8.13
N ALA A 109 -7.48 -1.79 7.62
CA ALA A 109 -7.24 -1.67 6.18
C ALA A 109 -7.45 -3.01 5.44
N LEU A 110 -6.97 -4.12 6.00
CA LEU A 110 -7.15 -5.46 5.44
C LEU A 110 -8.64 -5.83 5.32
N ARG A 111 -9.43 -5.51 6.35
CA ARG A 111 -10.89 -5.71 6.33
C ARG A 111 -11.54 -4.88 5.22
N CYS A 112 -11.17 -3.61 5.09
CA CYS A 112 -11.68 -2.76 4.01
C CYS A 112 -11.34 -3.33 2.62
N PHE A 113 -10.09 -3.75 2.39
CA PHE A 113 -9.71 -4.39 1.13
C PHE A 113 -10.49 -5.67 0.84
N GLN A 114 -10.80 -6.45 1.87
CA GLN A 114 -11.58 -7.67 1.73
C GLN A 114 -13.03 -7.38 1.32
N GLU A 115 -13.64 -6.33 1.88
CA GLU A 115 -14.97 -5.85 1.48
C GLU A 115 -14.98 -5.34 0.03
N GLU A 116 -13.98 -4.54 -0.37
CA GLU A 116 -13.83 -4.05 -1.74
C GLU A 116 -13.68 -5.21 -2.75
N LYS A 117 -12.89 -6.22 -2.40
CA LYS A 117 -12.73 -7.45 -3.19
C LYS A 117 -14.07 -8.18 -3.38
N GLU A 118 -14.86 -8.32 -2.33
CA GLU A 118 -16.18 -8.96 -2.42
C GLU A 118 -17.16 -8.16 -3.30
N VAL A 119 -17.15 -6.83 -3.19
CA VAL A 119 -17.95 -5.96 -4.07
C VAL A 119 -17.52 -6.10 -5.54
N ALA A 120 -16.22 -6.09 -5.80
CA ALA A 120 -15.67 -6.28 -7.15
C ALA A 120 -16.05 -7.66 -7.72
N TYR A 121 -15.98 -8.72 -6.89
CA TYR A 121 -16.37 -10.06 -7.29
C TYR A 121 -17.86 -10.17 -7.64
N LYS A 122 -18.74 -9.56 -6.84
CA LYS A 122 -20.19 -9.49 -7.14
C LYS A 122 -20.46 -8.77 -8.48
N LYS A 123 -19.76 -7.66 -8.74
CA LYS A 123 -19.86 -6.94 -10.02
C LYS A 123 -19.42 -7.81 -11.20
N LEU A 124 -18.31 -8.53 -11.05
CA LEU A 124 -17.81 -9.45 -12.09
C LEU A 124 -18.82 -10.55 -12.40
N GLN A 125 -19.46 -11.13 -11.38
CA GLN A 125 -20.50 -12.14 -11.59
C GLN A 125 -21.72 -11.58 -12.36
N LEU A 126 -22.14 -10.34 -12.07
CA LEU A 126 -23.22 -9.69 -12.82
C LEU A 126 -22.84 -9.47 -14.29
N PHE A 127 -21.62 -9.02 -14.57
CA PHE A 127 -21.13 -8.87 -15.94
C PHE A 127 -21.07 -10.21 -16.66
N ARG A 128 -20.62 -11.28 -15.99
CA ARG A 128 -20.61 -12.63 -16.57
C ARG A 128 -22.01 -13.10 -16.96
N LYS A 129 -23.01 -12.91 -16.10
CA LYS A 129 -24.41 -13.24 -16.40
C LYS A 129 -24.94 -12.42 -17.59
N ARG A 130 -24.63 -11.11 -17.63
CA ARG A 130 -25.03 -10.24 -18.74
C ARG A 130 -24.40 -10.67 -20.07
N LEU A 131 -23.12 -11.02 -20.05
CA LEU A 131 -22.40 -11.49 -21.23
C LEU A 131 -23.00 -12.80 -21.76
N GLU A 132 -23.34 -13.74 -20.87
CA GLU A 132 -23.97 -15.00 -21.27
C GLU A 132 -25.36 -14.75 -21.89
N ASN A 133 -26.14 -13.83 -21.34
CA ASN A 133 -27.42 -13.43 -21.93
C ASN A 133 -27.24 -12.82 -23.33
N HIS A 134 -26.26 -11.94 -23.53
CA HIS A 134 -25.96 -11.38 -24.86
C HIS A 134 -25.52 -12.49 -25.83
N ARG A 135 -24.70 -13.44 -25.39
CA ARG A 135 -24.29 -14.59 -26.20
C ARG A 135 -25.48 -15.44 -26.63
N LEU A 136 -26.41 -15.71 -25.72
CA LEU A 136 -27.64 -16.45 -26.02
C LEU A 136 -28.52 -15.70 -27.02
N THR A 137 -28.74 -14.40 -26.82
CA THR A 137 -29.53 -13.57 -27.74
C THR A 137 -28.91 -13.53 -29.12
N LEU A 138 -27.59 -13.32 -29.21
CA LEU A 138 -26.88 -13.30 -30.48
C LEU A 138 -26.99 -14.65 -31.20
N SER A 139 -26.84 -15.76 -30.48
CA SER A 139 -27.04 -17.10 -31.04
C SER A 139 -28.44 -17.29 -31.63
N LYS A 140 -29.49 -16.86 -30.90
CA LYS A 140 -30.87 -16.89 -31.40
C LYS A 140 -31.05 -16.04 -32.65
N THR A 141 -30.55 -14.80 -32.65
CA THR A 141 -30.63 -13.91 -33.82
C THR A 141 -29.89 -14.50 -35.02
N LEU A 142 -28.70 -15.06 -34.81
CA LEU A 142 -27.94 -15.73 -35.86
C LEU A 142 -28.68 -16.94 -36.43
N SER A 143 -29.43 -17.68 -35.59
CA SER A 143 -30.23 -18.82 -36.06
C SER A 143 -31.44 -18.39 -36.92
N LEU A 144 -31.96 -17.16 -36.73
CA LEU A 144 -33.08 -16.61 -37.52
C LEU A 144 -32.63 -15.99 -38.84
N LEU A 145 -31.38 -15.55 -38.93
CA LEU A 145 -30.84 -14.86 -40.12
C LEU A 145 -31.00 -15.68 -41.43
N PRO A 146 -30.74 -17.00 -41.47
CA PRO A 146 -30.93 -17.81 -42.67
C PRO A 146 -32.39 -17.93 -43.08
N PHE A 147 -33.32 -17.91 -42.12
CA PHE A 147 -34.75 -17.91 -42.42
C PHE A 147 -35.16 -16.59 -43.09
N ILE A 148 -34.80 -15.44 -42.50
CA ILE A 148 -35.08 -14.12 -43.09
C ILE A 148 -34.45 -14.00 -44.49
N ARG A 149 -33.22 -14.50 -44.67
CA ARG A 149 -32.55 -14.51 -45.97
C ARG A 149 -33.31 -15.34 -47.01
N ARG A 150 -33.84 -16.51 -46.63
CA ARG A 150 -34.65 -17.35 -47.53
C ARG A 150 -35.96 -16.65 -47.92
N GLU A 151 -36.67 -16.07 -46.96
CA GLU A 151 -37.90 -15.31 -47.22
C GLU A 151 -37.65 -14.13 -48.17
N LEU A 152 -36.55 -13.39 -47.98
CA LEU A 152 -36.18 -12.29 -48.88
C LEU A 152 -35.90 -12.76 -50.31
N VAL A 153 -35.23 -13.91 -50.48
CA VAL A 153 -34.99 -14.50 -51.81
C VAL A 153 -36.31 -14.91 -52.45
N SER A 154 -37.20 -15.58 -51.72
CA SER A 154 -38.54 -15.95 -52.19
C SER A 154 -39.35 -14.74 -52.65
N ILE A 155 -39.41 -13.68 -51.84
CA ILE A 155 -40.10 -12.43 -52.20
C ILE A 155 -39.50 -11.81 -53.46
N LYS A 156 -38.17 -11.80 -53.59
CA LYS A 156 -37.47 -11.30 -54.78
C LYS A 156 -37.85 -12.10 -56.03
N GLU A 157 -37.89 -13.42 -55.94
CA GLU A 157 -38.29 -14.29 -57.06
C GLU A 157 -39.75 -14.04 -57.47
N ILE A 158 -40.67 -13.95 -56.50
CA ILE A 158 -42.08 -13.63 -56.77
C ILE A 158 -42.20 -12.27 -57.45
N ALA A 159 -41.52 -11.24 -56.95
CA ALA A 159 -41.54 -9.91 -57.54
C ALA A 159 -40.98 -9.90 -58.97
N SER A 160 -39.87 -10.61 -59.21
CA SER A 160 -39.26 -10.73 -60.53
C SER A 160 -40.23 -11.39 -61.52
N ASN A 161 -40.82 -12.53 -61.14
CA ASN A 161 -41.82 -13.21 -61.96
C ASN A 161 -43.03 -12.33 -62.30
N LYS A 162 -43.49 -11.51 -61.34
CA LYS A 162 -44.61 -10.58 -61.58
C LYS A 162 -44.23 -9.46 -62.55
N ILE A 163 -43.00 -8.94 -62.47
CA ILE A 163 -42.48 -7.95 -63.40
C ILE A 163 -42.37 -8.53 -64.81
N ASP A 164 -41.88 -9.76 -64.94
CA ASP A 164 -41.76 -10.43 -66.24
C ASP A 164 -43.15 -10.66 -66.86
N ASN A 165 -44.10 -11.15 -66.08
CA ASN A 165 -45.49 -11.32 -66.53
C ASN A 165 -46.14 -10.00 -66.95
N TRP A 166 -45.91 -8.91 -66.21
CA TRP A 166 -46.40 -7.58 -66.58
C TRP A 166 -45.78 -7.10 -67.89
N THR A 167 -44.49 -7.39 -68.10
CA THR A 167 -43.76 -7.04 -69.31
C THR A 167 -44.36 -7.75 -70.52
N LEU A 168 -44.63 -9.06 -70.42
CA LEU A 168 -45.29 -9.85 -71.46
C LEU A 168 -46.70 -9.31 -71.77
N LEU A 169 -47.51 -9.07 -70.74
CA LEU A 169 -48.86 -8.53 -70.91
C LEU A 169 -48.83 -7.16 -71.61
N ARG A 170 -47.90 -6.29 -71.21
CA ARG A 170 -47.73 -4.97 -71.83
C ARG A 170 -47.39 -5.10 -73.31
N GLU A 171 -46.47 -6.00 -73.67
CA GLU A 171 -46.09 -6.27 -75.06
C GLU A 171 -47.27 -6.78 -75.88
N GLU A 172 -48.08 -7.68 -75.32
CA GLU A 172 -49.28 -8.20 -75.96
C GLU A 172 -50.34 -7.12 -76.18
N ILE A 173 -50.61 -6.29 -75.17
CA ILE A 173 -51.51 -5.13 -75.30
C ILE A 173 -51.04 -4.19 -76.41
N VAL A 174 -49.74 -3.87 -76.47
CA VAL A 174 -49.18 -3.02 -77.52
C VAL A 174 -49.37 -3.64 -78.91
N LEU A 175 -49.20 -4.96 -79.04
CA LEU A 175 -49.42 -5.67 -80.29
C LEU A 175 -50.90 -5.64 -80.72
N GLN A 176 -51.81 -5.86 -79.77
CA GLN A 176 -53.25 -5.75 -80.01
C GLN A 176 -53.64 -4.33 -80.46
N ILE A 177 -53.15 -3.30 -79.77
CA ILE A 177 -53.39 -1.90 -80.14
C ILE A 177 -52.89 -1.61 -81.57
N LYS A 178 -51.69 -2.09 -81.93
CA LYS A 178 -51.17 -1.94 -83.31
C LYS A 178 -52.06 -2.61 -84.34
N THR A 179 -52.56 -3.81 -84.03
CA THR A 179 -53.43 -4.57 -84.93
C THR A 179 -54.77 -3.85 -85.13
N ILE A 180 -55.44 -3.48 -84.03
CA ILE A 180 -56.68 -2.71 -84.04
C ILE A 180 -56.50 -1.39 -84.81
N SER A 181 -55.40 -0.67 -84.56
CA SER A 181 -55.11 0.60 -85.25
C SER A 181 -54.90 0.41 -86.74
N LYS A 182 -54.25 -0.68 -87.16
CA LYS A 182 -54.09 -1.04 -88.57
C LYS A 182 -55.44 -1.37 -89.21
N ASP A 183 -56.24 -2.21 -88.57
CA ASP A 183 -57.58 -2.59 -89.08
C ASP A 183 -58.49 -1.36 -89.20
N ALA A 184 -58.51 -0.50 -88.18
CA ALA A 184 -59.24 0.77 -88.21
C ALA A 184 -58.77 1.67 -89.36
N SER A 185 -57.45 1.75 -89.61
CA SER A 185 -56.91 2.54 -90.74
C SER A 185 -57.33 1.97 -92.09
N THR A 186 -57.38 0.64 -92.25
CA THR A 186 -57.87 0.01 -93.48
C THR A 186 -59.35 0.25 -93.70
N GLU A 187 -60.16 0.19 -92.64
CA GLU A 187 -61.59 0.45 -92.72
C GLU A 187 -61.89 1.93 -93.03
N VAL A 188 -61.18 2.87 -92.41
CA VAL A 188 -61.27 4.30 -92.74
C VAL A 188 -60.92 4.54 -94.20
N SER A 189 -59.88 3.88 -94.72
CA SER A 189 -59.50 3.98 -96.13
C SER A 189 -60.60 3.45 -97.06
N ARG A 190 -61.21 2.32 -96.71
CA ARG A 190 -62.33 1.72 -97.46
C ARG A 190 -63.57 2.61 -97.46
N LEU A 191 -63.91 3.20 -96.31
CA LEU A 191 -65.03 4.14 -96.20
C LEU A 191 -64.79 5.41 -97.00
N ASN A 192 -63.56 5.95 -96.99
CA ASN A 192 -63.19 7.11 -97.80
C ASN A 192 -63.29 6.82 -99.31
N GLN A 193 -62.89 5.62 -99.75
CA GLN A 193 -63.06 5.20 -101.15
C GLN A 193 -64.54 5.17 -101.54
N ARG A 194 -65.39 4.52 -100.73
CA ARG A 194 -66.84 4.50 -100.96
C ARG A 194 -67.45 5.90 -100.96
N LEU A 195 -66.98 6.78 -100.07
CA LEU A 195 -67.44 8.16 -100.03
C LEU A 195 -67.10 8.91 -101.32
N ALA A 196 -65.91 8.67 -101.89
CA ALA A 196 -65.51 9.24 -103.18
C ALA A 196 -66.38 8.72 -104.33
N GLU A 197 -66.67 7.41 -104.36
CA GLU A 197 -67.60 6.79 -105.32
C GLU A 197 -69.00 7.42 -105.24
N PHE A 198 -69.55 7.54 -104.02
CA PHE A 198 -70.83 8.22 -103.79
C PHE A 198 -70.79 9.71 -104.16
N GLN A 199 -69.66 10.39 -104.01
CA GLN A 199 -69.51 11.79 -104.41
C GLN A 199 -69.49 11.95 -105.93
N THR A 200 -68.87 11.03 -106.68
CA THR A 200 -68.96 11.01 -108.15
C THR A 200 -70.37 10.70 -108.65
N ASP A 201 -71.05 9.72 -108.03
CA ASP A 201 -72.45 9.39 -108.34
C ASP A 201 -73.38 10.58 -108.05
N LYS A 202 -73.14 11.30 -106.95
CA LYS A 202 -73.88 12.52 -106.61
C LYS A 202 -73.72 13.60 -107.67
N VAL A 203 -72.52 13.82 -108.21
CA VAL A 203 -72.27 14.83 -109.26
C VAL A 203 -72.99 14.45 -110.56
N SER A 204 -72.90 13.18 -110.95
CA SER A 204 -73.64 12.61 -112.10
C SER A 204 -75.15 12.78 -111.96
N LEU A 205 -75.71 12.45 -110.79
CA LEU A 205 -77.12 12.63 -110.48
C LEU A 205 -77.52 14.11 -110.41
N GLN A 206 -76.63 15.01 -109.98
CA GLN A 206 -76.86 16.46 -110.00
C GLN A 206 -76.94 17.03 -111.43
N GLU A 207 -76.24 16.44 -112.40
CA GLU A 207 -76.31 16.79 -113.81
C GLU A 207 -77.58 16.26 -114.48
N GLU A 208 -78.03 15.04 -114.13
CA GLU A 208 -79.35 14.52 -114.51
C GLU A 208 -80.52 15.33 -113.93
N VAL A 209 -80.42 15.75 -112.66
CA VAL A 209 -81.44 16.60 -112.00
C VAL A 209 -81.53 17.98 -112.65
N LYS A 210 -80.44 18.55 -113.17
CA LYS A 210 -80.50 19.80 -113.95
C LYS A 210 -81.26 19.65 -115.28
N HIS A 211 -81.19 18.48 -115.92
CA HIS A 211 -81.90 18.18 -117.17
C HIS A 211 -83.39 17.89 -116.94
N LEU A 212 -83.73 17.24 -115.82
CA LEU A 212 -85.12 16.93 -115.45
C LEU A 212 -85.90 18.12 -114.86
N LYS A 213 -85.19 19.15 -114.37
CA LYS A 213 -85.77 20.39 -113.81
C LYS A 213 -86.41 21.32 -114.86
N LEU A 214 -86.18 21.08 -116.15
CA LEU A 214 -86.88 21.78 -117.25
C LEU A 214 -88.23 21.12 -117.65
N VAL A 215 -88.49 19.89 -117.19
CA VAL A 215 -89.72 19.12 -117.50
C VAL A 215 -90.67 19.08 -116.30
N SER A 216 -90.20 19.47 -115.11
CA SER A 216 -90.91 19.36 -113.83
C SER A 216 -91.92 20.49 -113.54
N ASP A 217 -92.00 21.55 -114.35
CA ASP A 217 -92.99 22.63 -114.17
C ASP A 217 -94.40 22.26 -114.68
N ALA A 218 -94.64 21.01 -115.10
CA ALA A 218 -95.93 20.57 -115.64
C ALA A 218 -96.70 19.52 -114.82
N VAL A 219 -96.13 18.90 -113.77
CA VAL A 219 -96.85 17.84 -113.02
C VAL A 219 -96.59 17.96 -111.52
N GLU A 220 -97.02 19.08 -110.97
CA GLU A 220 -97.43 19.19 -109.58
C GLU A 220 -98.74 18.38 -109.39
N LEU A 221 -98.67 17.04 -109.42
CA LEU A 221 -99.77 16.24 -108.89
C LEU A 221 -99.37 14.78 -108.58
N LYS A 222 -99.40 14.49 -107.28
CA LYS A 222 -99.47 13.20 -106.58
C LYS A 222 -98.13 12.67 -106.04
N SER A 223 -97.82 12.93 -104.77
CA SER A 223 -98.48 12.34 -103.58
C SER A 223 -98.19 10.83 -103.39
N GLN A 224 -96.94 10.41 -103.59
CA GLN A 224 -96.54 9.05 -103.20
C GLN A 224 -95.05 8.94 -102.86
N GLN A 225 -94.59 9.69 -101.85
CA GLN A 225 -93.35 9.32 -101.14
C GLN A 225 -93.26 9.87 -99.70
N LEU A 226 -94.41 9.94 -99.03
CA LEU A 226 -94.55 10.03 -97.57
C LEU A 226 -94.38 8.62 -96.96
N GLN A 227 -93.27 7.95 -97.22
CA GLN A 227 -92.97 6.63 -96.64
C GLN A 227 -91.51 6.45 -96.19
N THR A 228 -90.66 7.47 -96.36
CA THR A 228 -89.25 7.45 -95.90
C THR A 228 -89.04 8.14 -94.54
N SER A 229 -90.03 8.89 -94.05
CA SER A 229 -89.91 9.65 -92.79
C SER A 229 -90.17 8.81 -91.52
N LEU A 230 -90.79 7.63 -91.64
CA LEU A 230 -91.14 6.75 -90.51
C LEU A 230 -89.97 5.85 -90.07
N GLN A 231 -88.98 5.60 -90.94
CA GLN A 231 -87.77 4.83 -90.58
C GLN A 231 -86.74 5.67 -89.81
N GLN A 232 -86.69 6.99 -90.03
CA GLN A 232 -85.74 7.89 -89.35
C GLN A 232 -86.09 8.14 -87.86
N GLU A 233 -87.35 7.96 -87.46
CA GLU A 233 -87.78 8.13 -86.06
C GLU A 233 -87.33 6.95 -85.17
N ASN A 234 -87.41 5.71 -85.68
CA ASN A 234 -86.97 4.50 -84.96
C ASN A 234 -85.44 4.45 -84.75
N GLU A 235 -84.64 4.97 -85.69
CA GLU A 235 -83.18 5.04 -85.56
C GLU A 235 -82.74 6.07 -84.50
N LEU A 236 -83.44 7.21 -84.41
CA LEU A 236 -83.18 8.22 -83.39
C LEU A 236 -83.65 7.76 -81.99
N GLN A 237 -84.74 7.00 -81.91
CA GLN A 237 -85.21 6.41 -80.65
C GLN A 237 -84.26 5.34 -80.09
N ASN A 238 -83.71 4.47 -80.94
CA ASN A 238 -82.68 3.50 -80.54
C ASN A 238 -81.38 4.19 -80.08
N ARG A 239 -80.97 5.26 -80.77
CA ARG A 239 -79.77 6.03 -80.41
C ARG A 239 -79.92 6.78 -79.08
N CYS A 240 -81.13 7.27 -78.79
CA CYS A 240 -81.44 7.86 -77.48
C CYS A 240 -81.39 6.82 -76.35
N HIS A 241 -81.85 5.58 -76.58
CA HIS A 241 -81.74 4.51 -75.58
C HIS A 241 -80.30 4.03 -75.33
N GLU A 242 -79.46 3.97 -76.36
CA GLU A 242 -78.03 3.64 -76.18
C GLU A 242 -77.27 4.72 -75.39
N LEU A 243 -77.48 5.99 -75.73
CA LEU A 243 -76.87 7.12 -75.00
C LEU A 243 -77.35 7.19 -73.54
N GLN A 244 -78.60 6.83 -73.28
CA GLN A 244 -79.14 6.76 -71.92
C GLN A 244 -78.50 5.62 -71.10
N LYS A 245 -78.18 4.48 -71.74
CA LYS A 245 -77.45 3.37 -71.11
C LYS A 245 -76.00 3.73 -70.80
N GLU A 246 -75.29 4.37 -71.74
CA GLU A 246 -73.93 4.88 -71.51
C GLU A 246 -73.87 5.92 -70.39
N THR A 247 -74.87 6.80 -70.32
CA THR A 247 -74.95 7.80 -69.24
C THR A 247 -75.12 7.14 -67.87
N LEU A 248 -75.90 6.05 -67.79
CA LEU A 248 -76.08 5.28 -66.56
C LEU A 248 -74.79 4.54 -66.13
N ASP A 249 -74.08 3.93 -67.09
CA ASP A 249 -72.81 3.24 -66.82
C ASP A 249 -71.70 4.21 -66.40
N LEU A 250 -71.62 5.39 -67.01
CA LEU A 250 -70.71 6.45 -66.60
C LEU A 250 -71.05 6.98 -65.20
N ALA A 251 -72.34 7.13 -64.86
CA ALA A 251 -72.76 7.52 -63.52
C ALA A 251 -72.33 6.49 -62.45
N ASN A 252 -72.52 5.18 -62.72
CA ASN A 252 -72.08 4.10 -61.84
C ASN A 252 -70.54 4.07 -61.65
N GLN A 253 -69.79 4.36 -62.71
CA GLN A 253 -68.33 4.47 -62.63
C GLN A 253 -67.87 5.67 -61.78
N VAL A 254 -68.52 6.82 -61.94
CA VAL A 254 -68.25 8.02 -61.13
C VAL A 254 -68.54 7.75 -59.66
N GLU A 255 -69.64 7.09 -59.34
CA GLU A 255 -69.99 6.72 -57.96
C GLU A 255 -68.97 5.74 -57.35
N THR A 256 -68.56 4.73 -58.12
CA THR A 256 -67.54 3.75 -57.72
C THR A 256 -66.18 4.42 -57.45
N ILE A 257 -65.77 5.36 -58.30
CA ILE A 257 -64.54 6.14 -58.12
C ILE A 257 -64.67 7.06 -56.90
N GLY A 258 -65.83 7.68 -56.69
CA GLY A 258 -66.13 8.50 -55.51
C GLY A 258 -65.96 7.74 -54.19
N LEU A 259 -66.48 6.50 -54.10
CA LEU A 259 -66.31 5.64 -52.92
C LEU A 259 -64.84 5.27 -52.68
N LYS A 260 -64.08 4.97 -53.74
CA LYS A 260 -62.63 4.70 -53.63
C LYS A 260 -61.86 5.94 -53.14
N PHE A 261 -62.23 7.13 -53.61
CA PHE A 261 -61.61 8.38 -53.19
C PHE A 261 -61.88 8.70 -51.71
N GLN A 262 -63.11 8.47 -51.24
CA GLN A 262 -63.46 8.61 -49.83
C GLN A 262 -62.66 7.66 -48.94
N LYS A 263 -62.50 6.39 -49.35
CA LYS A 263 -61.67 5.40 -48.65
C LYS A 263 -60.21 5.84 -48.56
N ALA A 264 -59.62 6.26 -49.69
CA ALA A 264 -58.24 6.76 -49.72
C ALA A 264 -58.05 8.02 -48.85
N THR A 265 -59.05 8.90 -48.80
CA THR A 265 -59.03 10.10 -47.94
C THR A 265 -59.05 9.74 -46.46
N ALA A 266 -59.85 8.75 -46.07
CA ALA A 266 -59.88 8.24 -44.69
C ALA A 266 -58.54 7.60 -44.27
N GLU A 267 -57.95 6.78 -45.15
CA GLU A 267 -56.63 6.17 -44.94
C GLU A 267 -55.53 7.22 -44.81
N MET A 268 -55.52 8.24 -45.68
CA MET A 268 -54.59 9.38 -45.59
C MET A 268 -54.74 10.13 -44.25
N GLY A 269 -55.97 10.34 -43.77
CA GLY A 269 -56.23 10.93 -42.47
C GLY A 269 -55.70 10.09 -41.30
N HIS A 270 -55.80 8.76 -41.39
CA HIS A 270 -55.23 7.84 -40.41
C HIS A 270 -53.70 7.93 -40.37
N TYR A 271 -53.02 7.85 -41.53
CA TYR A 271 -51.57 7.93 -41.59
C TYR A 271 -51.04 9.27 -41.09
N LYS A 272 -51.73 10.39 -41.38
CA LYS A 272 -51.35 11.71 -40.87
C LYS A 272 -51.36 11.76 -39.33
N LYS A 273 -52.36 11.16 -38.68
CA LYS A 273 -52.43 11.08 -37.21
C LYS A 273 -51.29 10.22 -36.64
N LEU A 274 -51.02 9.08 -37.26
CA LEU A 274 -49.93 8.19 -36.85
C LEU A 274 -48.56 8.89 -36.94
N LEU A 275 -48.34 9.64 -38.02
CA LEU A 275 -47.12 10.42 -38.23
C LEU A 275 -46.94 11.51 -37.18
N MET A 276 -48.03 12.21 -36.82
CA MET A 276 -48.03 13.18 -35.73
C MET A 276 -47.68 12.55 -34.37
N MET A 277 -48.20 11.34 -34.06
CA MET A 277 -47.85 10.64 -32.83
C MET A 277 -46.38 10.23 -32.81
N LYS A 278 -45.88 9.67 -33.92
CA LYS A 278 -44.46 9.28 -34.02
C LYS A 278 -43.51 10.46 -33.94
N SER A 279 -43.89 11.62 -34.48
CA SER A 279 -43.12 12.86 -34.30
C SER A 279 -42.98 13.22 -32.82
N LYS A 280 -44.08 13.17 -32.05
CA LYS A 280 -44.03 13.45 -30.60
C LYS A 280 -43.19 12.45 -29.82
N GLU A 281 -43.25 11.17 -30.18
CA GLU A 281 -42.39 10.14 -29.57
C GLU A 281 -40.91 10.43 -29.83
N VAL A 282 -40.56 10.84 -31.06
CA VAL A 282 -39.19 11.24 -31.41
C VAL A 282 -38.74 12.46 -30.59
N ASP A 283 -39.60 13.48 -30.45
CA ASP A 283 -39.30 14.67 -29.65
C ASP A 283 -39.02 14.31 -28.18
N ILE A 284 -39.83 13.41 -27.60
CA ILE A 284 -39.63 12.90 -26.23
C ILE A 284 -38.28 12.18 -26.13
N CYS A 285 -38.00 11.21 -27.01
CA CYS A 285 -36.74 10.48 -27.00
C CYS A 285 -35.53 11.40 -27.18
N GLN A 286 -35.65 12.44 -28.01
CA GLN A 286 -34.58 13.42 -28.23
C GLN A 286 -34.32 14.26 -26.97
N SER A 287 -35.38 14.64 -26.24
CA SER A 287 -35.25 15.35 -24.96
C SER A 287 -34.60 14.50 -23.86
N GLU A 288 -34.94 13.21 -23.80
CA GLU A 288 -34.33 12.25 -22.86
C GLU A 288 -32.85 12.01 -23.19
N LEU A 289 -32.50 11.91 -24.47
CA LEU A 289 -31.12 11.78 -24.92
C LEU A 289 -30.28 12.99 -24.49
N GLN A 290 -30.75 14.22 -24.70
CA GLN A 290 -30.05 15.42 -24.27
C GLN A 290 -29.81 15.45 -22.74
N LYS A 291 -30.80 15.01 -21.96
CA LYS A 291 -30.67 14.93 -20.50
C LYS A 291 -29.57 13.94 -20.09
N LEU A 292 -29.57 12.76 -20.69
CA LEU A 292 -28.54 11.74 -20.45
C LEU A 292 -27.15 12.20 -20.88
N GLU A 293 -27.04 12.90 -22.01
CA GLU A 293 -25.77 13.49 -22.48
C GLU A 293 -25.20 14.51 -21.49
N TYR A 294 -26.07 15.38 -20.94
CA TYR A 294 -25.67 16.34 -19.91
C TYR A 294 -25.20 15.65 -18.62
N GLU A 295 -25.97 14.69 -18.10
CA GLU A 295 -25.62 13.93 -16.90
C GLU A 295 -24.31 13.12 -17.08
N ASN A 296 -24.14 12.54 -18.27
CA ASN A 296 -22.92 11.83 -18.64
C ASN A 296 -21.73 12.79 -18.74
N GLY A 297 -21.91 13.99 -19.30
CA GLY A 297 -20.90 15.03 -19.36
C GLY A 297 -20.43 15.47 -17.96
N MET A 298 -21.37 15.68 -17.04
CA MET A 298 -21.07 16.01 -15.64
C MET A 298 -20.32 14.87 -14.94
N SER A 299 -20.77 13.62 -15.13
CA SER A 299 -20.12 12.44 -14.55
C SER A 299 -18.69 12.24 -15.09
N LYS A 300 -18.49 12.43 -16.40
CA LYS A 300 -17.17 12.36 -17.04
C LYS A 300 -16.22 13.44 -16.51
N SER A 301 -16.71 14.67 -16.34
CA SER A 301 -15.92 15.77 -15.78
C SER A 301 -15.46 15.45 -14.35
N ARG A 302 -16.37 14.96 -13.50
CA ARG A 302 -16.06 14.54 -12.12
C ARG A 302 -15.00 13.43 -12.10
N LEU A 303 -15.20 12.35 -12.87
CA LEU A 303 -14.25 11.24 -12.94
C LEU A 303 -12.87 11.67 -13.46
N THR A 304 -12.83 12.61 -14.40
CA THR A 304 -11.57 13.15 -14.92
C THR A 304 -10.81 13.95 -13.85
N LYS A 305 -11.53 14.70 -13.01
CA LYS A 305 -10.94 15.42 -11.88
C LYS A 305 -10.40 14.44 -10.83
N ASP A 306 -11.20 13.46 -10.43
CA ASP A 306 -10.80 12.45 -9.44
C ASP A 306 -9.56 11.66 -9.93
N LEU A 307 -9.49 11.33 -11.22
CA LEU A 307 -8.33 10.66 -11.80
C LEU A 307 -7.06 11.50 -11.66
N LYS A 308 -7.11 12.80 -11.97
CA LYS A 308 -5.97 13.70 -11.82
C LYS A 308 -5.50 13.80 -10.36
N GLU A 309 -6.42 13.94 -9.42
CA GLU A 309 -6.09 13.99 -7.99
C GLU A 309 -5.40 12.70 -7.52
N LYS A 310 -5.83 11.53 -8.04
CA LYS A 310 -5.19 10.25 -7.74
C LYS A 310 -3.82 10.08 -8.41
N GLU A 311 -3.65 10.57 -9.63
CA GLU A 311 -2.36 10.60 -10.33
C GLU A 311 -1.35 11.48 -9.58
N GLU A 312 -1.76 12.66 -9.13
CA GLU A 312 -0.93 13.56 -8.32
C GLU A 312 -0.55 12.91 -6.98
N SER A 313 -1.52 12.30 -6.29
CA SER A 313 -1.27 11.58 -5.04
C SER A 313 -0.28 10.41 -5.23
N LEU A 314 -0.41 9.66 -6.32
CA LEU A 314 0.50 8.57 -6.66
C LEU A 314 1.92 9.08 -6.90
N LEU A 315 2.07 10.21 -7.61
CA LEU A 315 3.37 10.83 -7.85
C LEU A 315 4.05 11.22 -6.55
N VAL A 316 3.31 11.79 -5.59
CA VAL A 316 3.83 12.11 -4.25
C VAL A 316 4.29 10.85 -3.52
N CYS A 317 3.49 9.78 -3.54
CA CYS A 317 3.87 8.50 -2.93
C CYS A 317 5.15 7.93 -3.57
N GLN A 318 5.28 7.97 -4.90
CA GLN A 318 6.49 7.52 -5.59
C GLN A 318 7.73 8.33 -5.18
N GLN A 319 7.60 9.64 -5.05
CA GLN A 319 8.69 10.50 -4.56
C GLN A 319 9.09 10.18 -3.13
N VAL A 320 8.11 9.91 -2.25
CA VAL A 320 8.38 9.49 -0.86
C VAL A 320 9.11 8.14 -0.84
N CYS A 321 8.63 7.15 -1.58
CA CYS A 321 9.30 5.85 -1.66
C CYS A 321 10.75 5.97 -2.13
N LYS A 322 11.00 6.81 -3.15
CA LYS A 322 12.36 7.06 -3.64
C LYS A 322 13.26 7.67 -2.56
N ARG A 323 12.78 8.67 -1.82
CA ARG A 323 13.54 9.28 -0.71
C ARG A 323 13.84 8.28 0.39
N LEU A 324 12.87 7.46 0.79
CA LEU A 324 13.07 6.43 1.81
C LEU A 324 14.09 5.38 1.34
N GLN A 325 14.07 5.01 0.07
CA GLN A 325 15.05 4.09 -0.50
C GLN A 325 16.48 4.67 -0.47
N GLU A 326 16.65 5.96 -0.76
CA GLU A 326 17.92 6.67 -0.64
C GLU A 326 18.39 6.74 0.82
N GLU A 327 17.48 7.00 1.76
CA GLU A 327 17.78 7.05 3.20
C GLU A 327 18.21 5.69 3.75
N VAL A 328 17.53 4.60 3.35
CA VAL A 328 17.93 3.23 3.73
C VAL A 328 19.33 2.92 3.21
N ALA A 329 19.63 3.23 1.95
CA ALA A 329 20.97 2.99 1.38
C ALA A 329 22.08 3.80 2.09
N GLU A 330 21.79 5.02 2.56
CA GLU A 330 22.71 5.79 3.38
C GLU A 330 22.92 5.15 4.76
N LYS A 331 21.84 4.68 5.40
CA LYS A 331 21.93 4.01 6.71
C LYS A 331 22.71 2.70 6.64
N GLU A 332 22.52 1.90 5.60
CA GLU A 332 23.29 0.68 5.35
C GLU A 332 24.78 1.00 5.23
N ARG A 333 25.15 2.03 4.46
CA ARG A 333 26.56 2.47 4.36
C ARG A 333 27.15 2.91 5.71
N GLN A 334 26.36 3.62 6.52
CA GLN A 334 26.78 4.05 7.86
C GLN A 334 26.98 2.85 8.81
N GLU A 335 26.09 1.87 8.75
CA GLU A 335 26.19 0.63 9.53
C GLU A 335 27.44 -0.17 9.14
N GLU A 336 27.70 -0.34 7.84
CA GLU A 336 28.91 -1.02 7.36
C GLU A 336 30.20 -0.31 7.82
N ASP A 337 30.21 1.03 7.81
CA ASP A 337 31.34 1.81 8.27
C ASP A 337 31.57 1.71 9.79
N LEU A 338 30.48 1.73 10.57
CA LEU A 338 30.54 1.48 12.01
C LEU A 338 31.05 0.07 12.30
N LYS A 339 30.56 -0.94 11.58
CA LYS A 339 31.01 -2.33 11.73
C LYS A 339 32.51 -2.46 11.44
N ARG A 340 33.00 -1.84 10.37
CA ARG A 340 34.45 -1.79 10.06
C ARG A 340 35.25 -1.16 11.21
N ARG A 341 34.80 -0.02 11.75
CA ARG A 341 35.45 0.64 12.89
C ARG A 341 35.46 -0.22 14.16
N THR A 342 34.33 -0.82 14.51
CA THR A 342 34.22 -1.73 15.65
C THR A 342 35.19 -2.90 15.52
N SER A 343 35.26 -3.55 14.36
CA SER A 343 36.20 -4.65 14.13
C SER A 343 37.66 -4.21 14.27
N CYS A 344 38.04 -3.03 13.77
CA CYS A 344 39.39 -2.49 13.98
C CYS A 344 39.70 -2.31 15.47
N SER A 345 38.80 -1.67 16.24
CA SER A 345 38.98 -1.48 17.67
C SER A 345 39.00 -2.80 18.45
N GLU A 346 38.23 -3.80 18.04
CA GLU A 346 38.28 -5.15 18.61
C GLU A 346 39.64 -5.82 18.36
N CYS A 347 40.21 -5.70 17.16
CA CYS A 347 41.54 -6.21 16.84
C CYS A 347 42.64 -5.49 17.66
N GLU A 348 42.57 -4.17 17.78
CA GLU A 348 43.48 -3.37 18.61
C GLU A 348 43.39 -3.80 20.08
N LEU A 349 42.18 -3.97 20.61
CA LEU A 349 41.95 -4.41 21.98
C LEU A 349 42.55 -5.81 22.23
N GLU A 350 42.37 -6.74 21.30
CA GLU A 350 42.94 -8.09 21.45
C GLU A 350 44.48 -8.06 21.40
N THR A 351 45.06 -7.19 20.57
CA THR A 351 46.50 -6.95 20.55
C THR A 351 47.00 -6.41 21.89
N ILE A 352 46.29 -5.45 22.49
CA ILE A 352 46.65 -4.91 23.80
C ILE A 352 46.52 -5.98 24.90
N LYS A 353 45.47 -6.80 24.88
CA LYS A 353 45.29 -7.89 25.85
C LYS A 353 46.39 -8.95 25.77
N THR A 354 46.86 -9.27 24.56
CA THR A 354 47.96 -10.23 24.38
C THR A 354 49.28 -9.65 24.89
N LEU A 355 49.57 -8.38 24.59
CA LEU A 355 50.73 -7.67 25.14
C LEU A 355 50.67 -7.58 26.67
N LEU A 356 49.50 -7.29 27.25
CA LEU A 356 49.32 -7.23 28.69
C LEU A 356 49.65 -8.58 29.34
N ARG A 357 49.11 -9.69 28.81
CA ARG A 357 49.41 -11.05 29.30
C ARG A 357 50.91 -11.36 29.24
N GLN A 358 51.59 -11.00 28.16
CA GLN A 358 53.04 -11.17 28.05
C GLN A 358 53.79 -10.39 29.14
N ARG A 359 53.40 -9.15 29.42
CA ARG A 359 54.02 -8.34 30.49
C ARG A 359 53.73 -8.89 31.88
N GLU A 360 52.53 -9.42 32.12
CA GLU A 360 52.20 -10.08 33.38
C GLU A 360 53.06 -11.33 33.60
N GLU A 361 53.25 -12.16 32.57
CA GLU A 361 54.13 -13.33 32.59
C GLU A 361 55.59 -12.92 32.87
N GLU A 362 56.11 -11.90 32.18
CA GLU A 362 57.45 -11.35 32.43
C GLU A 362 57.62 -10.89 33.89
N VAL A 363 56.63 -10.18 34.45
CA VAL A 363 56.67 -9.72 35.84
C VAL A 363 56.68 -10.90 36.82
N VAL A 364 55.93 -11.96 36.54
CA VAL A 364 55.96 -13.19 37.35
C VAL A 364 57.34 -13.84 37.29
N MET A 365 57.93 -13.96 36.11
CA MET A 365 59.28 -14.53 35.93
C MET A 365 60.33 -13.71 36.69
N LEU A 366 60.32 -12.38 36.55
CA LEU A 366 61.25 -11.49 37.26
C LEU A 366 61.09 -11.56 38.79
N LYS A 367 59.85 -11.72 39.29
CA LYS A 367 59.61 -11.95 40.73
C LYS A 367 60.23 -13.25 41.21
N GLN A 368 60.08 -14.34 40.43
CA GLN A 368 60.67 -15.64 40.75
C GLN A 368 62.21 -15.57 40.74
N GLU A 369 62.82 -14.92 39.73
CA GLU A 369 64.26 -14.70 39.67
C GLU A 369 64.77 -13.92 40.89
N ARG A 370 64.08 -12.84 41.27
CA ARG A 370 64.40 -12.06 42.46
C ARG A 370 64.33 -12.90 43.74
N GLU A 371 63.31 -13.73 43.89
CA GLU A 371 63.15 -14.64 45.05
C GLU A 371 64.29 -15.65 45.13
N LEU A 372 64.63 -16.29 44.01
CA LEU A 372 65.77 -17.21 43.93
C LEU A 372 67.09 -16.52 44.29
N MET A 373 67.30 -15.30 43.79
CA MET A 373 68.48 -14.50 44.12
C MET A 373 68.52 -14.13 45.61
N GLN A 374 67.38 -13.75 46.19
CA GLN A 374 67.26 -13.46 47.61
C GLN A 374 67.57 -14.68 48.48
N ILE A 375 67.04 -15.87 48.12
CA ILE A 375 67.36 -17.14 48.79
C ILE A 375 68.86 -17.43 48.68
N SER A 376 69.47 -17.25 47.50
CA SER A 376 70.91 -17.44 47.31
C SER A 376 71.74 -16.49 48.18
N HIS A 377 71.37 -15.21 48.26
CA HIS A 377 72.05 -14.22 49.09
C HIS A 377 71.90 -14.53 50.58
N GLN A 378 70.71 -14.96 51.00
CA GLN A 378 70.43 -15.39 52.36
C GLN A 378 71.31 -16.59 52.75
N ASN A 379 71.33 -17.64 51.93
CA ASN A 379 72.17 -18.82 52.14
C ASN A 379 73.66 -18.45 52.26
N LYS A 380 74.16 -17.54 51.42
CA LYS A 380 75.55 -17.10 51.46
C LYS A 380 75.86 -16.28 52.72
N THR A 381 74.91 -15.47 53.17
CA THR A 381 75.01 -14.73 54.44
C THR A 381 75.07 -15.69 55.62
N GLU A 382 74.21 -16.70 55.64
CA GLU A 382 74.19 -17.75 56.67
C GLU A 382 75.49 -18.55 56.69
N GLN A 383 76.02 -18.94 55.52
CA GLN A 383 77.33 -19.60 55.42
C GLN A 383 78.46 -18.73 55.98
N LEU A 384 78.47 -17.43 55.67
CA LEU A 384 79.48 -16.50 56.19
C LEU A 384 79.34 -16.31 57.70
N GLN A 385 78.11 -16.20 58.21
CA GLN A 385 77.84 -16.12 59.65
C GLN A 385 78.29 -17.39 60.38
N GLU A 386 78.03 -18.57 59.80
CA GLU A 386 78.45 -19.85 60.36
C GLU A 386 79.98 -20.02 60.32
N ALA A 387 80.62 -19.62 59.23
CA ALA A 387 82.09 -19.58 59.15
C ALA A 387 82.70 -18.65 60.21
N LEU A 388 82.08 -17.49 60.46
CA LEU A 388 82.47 -16.58 61.55
C LEU A 388 82.28 -17.22 62.93
N ARG A 389 81.15 -17.88 63.18
CA ARG A 389 80.92 -18.64 64.43
C ARG A 389 81.97 -19.72 64.63
N GLN A 390 82.27 -20.51 63.60
CA GLN A 390 83.31 -21.54 63.69
C GLN A 390 84.70 -20.95 63.93
N LYS A 391 85.03 -19.80 63.34
CA LYS A 391 86.29 -19.10 63.65
C LYS A 391 86.35 -18.65 65.11
N LEU A 392 85.27 -18.06 65.64
CA LEU A 392 85.20 -17.70 67.06
C LEU A 392 85.34 -18.92 67.97
N LEU A 393 84.64 -20.03 67.65
CA LEU A 393 84.76 -21.28 68.39
C LEU A 393 86.17 -21.88 68.34
N ASN A 394 86.82 -21.80 67.17
CA ASN A 394 88.19 -22.25 66.99
C ASN A 394 89.19 -21.34 67.70
N GLU A 395 88.95 -20.03 67.75
CA GLU A 395 89.72 -19.09 68.57
C GLU A 395 89.54 -19.38 70.05
N ASP A 396 88.31 -19.66 70.51
CA ASP A 396 88.04 -20.04 71.89
C ASP A 396 88.71 -21.38 72.24
N ASN A 397 88.67 -22.37 71.33
CA ASN A 397 89.41 -23.63 71.45
C ASN A 397 90.93 -23.41 71.46
N TRP A 398 91.45 -22.49 70.63
CA TRP A 398 92.87 -22.11 70.62
C TRP A 398 93.27 -21.39 71.91
N ARG A 399 92.42 -20.49 72.42
CA ARG A 399 92.59 -19.84 73.72
C ARG A 399 92.57 -20.87 74.85
N GLU A 400 91.69 -21.85 74.79
CA GLU A 400 91.67 -22.98 75.74
C GLU A 400 92.93 -23.85 75.63
N LYS A 401 93.42 -24.12 74.42
CA LYS A 401 94.63 -24.90 74.17
C LYS A 401 95.89 -24.17 74.63
N ILE A 402 95.97 -22.86 74.42
CA ILE A 402 97.01 -21.99 74.99
C ILE A 402 96.87 -21.94 76.50
N MET A 403 95.68 -21.81 77.08
CA MET A 403 95.50 -21.89 78.53
C MET A 403 95.89 -23.25 79.12
N ARG A 404 95.70 -24.35 78.37
CA ARG A 404 96.22 -25.68 78.75
C ARG A 404 97.75 -25.74 78.63
N GLN A 405 98.35 -25.18 77.57
CA GLN A 405 99.80 -25.09 77.40
C GLN A 405 100.47 -24.15 78.43
N TRP A 406 99.83 -23.05 78.84
CA TRP A 406 100.28 -22.21 79.96
C TRP A 406 100.13 -22.90 81.32
N ARG A 407 99.26 -23.91 81.42
CA ARG A 407 99.15 -24.78 82.60
C ARG A 407 100.18 -25.92 82.60
N THR A 408 100.86 -26.17 81.47
CA THR A 408 101.84 -27.25 81.27
C THR A 408 102.94 -26.83 80.30
N GLY A 409 104.02 -26.23 80.81
CA GLY A 409 105.23 -26.02 80.02
C GLY A 409 106.34 -25.32 80.81
N ASP A 410 107.30 -26.13 81.28
CA ASP A 410 108.71 -25.74 81.32
C ASP A 410 109.46 -26.64 80.33
N HIS A 411 110.23 -25.98 79.46
CA HIS A 411 111.28 -26.45 78.52
C HIS A 411 111.04 -27.64 77.57
N ASP A 412 111.28 -27.47 76.26
CA ASP A 412 112.63 -27.60 75.67
C ASP A 412 112.67 -27.28 74.14
N TRP A 413 113.91 -27.15 73.65
CA TRP A 413 114.44 -26.58 72.40
C TRP A 413 114.23 -27.33 71.05
N ASN A 414 114.64 -26.60 69.99
CA ASN A 414 115.14 -26.99 68.64
C ASN A 414 114.15 -26.89 67.47
N PHE A 415 114.34 -25.98 66.49
CA PHE A 415 115.39 -25.85 65.45
C PHE A 415 115.27 -26.92 64.35
N GLN A 416 114.63 -26.58 63.20
CA GLN A 416 115.23 -26.71 61.86
C GLN A 416 114.31 -26.27 60.70
N ARG A 417 114.94 -25.52 59.80
CA ARG A 417 114.79 -25.42 58.32
C ARG A 417 113.96 -26.49 57.59
N GLY A 418 113.33 -26.06 56.49
CA GLY A 418 112.88 -26.86 55.34
C GLY A 418 111.57 -26.30 54.79
N GLU A 419 111.61 -25.50 53.71
CA GLU A 419 111.51 -25.92 52.30
C GLU A 419 110.07 -25.87 51.76
N GLU A 420 110.00 -25.51 50.49
CA GLU A 420 108.86 -25.05 49.70
C GLU A 420 107.81 -26.14 49.41
N ASN A 421 106.56 -25.71 49.24
CA ASN A 421 105.76 -25.96 48.04
C ASN A 421 104.53 -25.03 47.98
#